data_AF-A0A8T5M945-F1
#
_entry.id   AF-A0A8T5M945-F1
#
_cell.length_a   1.000
_cell.length_b   1.000
_cell.length_c   1.000
_cell.angle_alpha   90.00
_cell.angle_beta   90.00
_cell.angle_gamma   90.00
#
_symmetry.space_group_name_H-M   'P 1'
#
loop_
_entity.id
_entity.type
_entity.pdbx_description
1 polymer ?
#
loop_
_entity_poly.entity_id
_entity_poly.type
_entity_poly.pdbx_seq_one_letter_code
_entity_poly.pdbx_strand_id
1 'polypeptide(L)'
;MKEIIMLILLTFLPFLELRASIPYGIFNADLSVVTIFFICVVANIILAPLIYFFLNNFIHIFLKIKFIDKLYQKTVIKTQKKVSKYVEKYGVLGLAIFIGIPLPGSGVYSGALGAYLLGFKFKDFFKAAVIGVIIAGIIVLLVTTLGNGAWSIFIKNT
;
A
#
# COMPACT_ATOMS: atom_id res chain seq x y z
N MET A 1 -16.90 16.70 7.69
CA MET A 1 -16.48 15.60 8.61
C MET A 1 -16.82 14.21 8.08
N LYS A 2 -18.06 13.94 7.64
CA LYS A 2 -18.45 12.61 7.11
C LYS A 2 -17.58 12.15 5.93
N GLU A 3 -17.26 13.04 4.99
CA GLU A 3 -16.39 12.74 3.84
C GLU A 3 -14.99 12.30 4.24
N ILE A 4 -14.36 13.00 5.19
CA ILE A 4 -13.01 12.68 5.69
C ILE A 4 -12.99 11.27 6.30
N ILE A 5 -14.00 10.93 7.11
CA ILE A 5 -14.12 9.61 7.72
C ILE A 5 -14.31 8.54 6.63
N MET A 6 -15.13 8.82 5.62
CA MET A 6 -15.37 7.89 4.52
C MET A 6 -14.11 7.65 3.69
N LEU A 7 -13.31 8.69 3.42
CA LEU A 7 -12.02 8.56 2.74
C LEU A 7 -11.07 7.67 3.54
N ILE A 8 -10.95 7.91 4.84
CA ILE A 8 -10.11 7.09 5.72
C ILE A 8 -10.58 5.63 5.72
N LEU A 9 -11.89 5.37 5.87
CA LEU A 9 -12.44 4.01 5.84
C LEU A 9 -12.16 3.31 4.50
N LEU A 10 -12.32 4.01 3.39
CA LEU A 10 -12.05 3.45 2.06
C LEU A 10 -10.55 3.15 1.88
N THR A 11 -9.67 4.03 2.38
CA THR A 11 -8.22 3.82 2.38
C THR A 11 -7.80 2.63 3.25
N PHE A 12 -8.53 2.36 4.33
CA PHE A 12 -8.27 1.24 5.20
C PHE A 12 -8.80 -0.08 4.63
N LEU A 13 -9.75 -0.06 3.68
CA LEU A 13 -10.23 -1.30 3.06
C LEU A 13 -9.12 -1.97 2.25
N PRO A 14 -8.89 -3.29 2.44
CA PRO A 14 -8.00 -4.04 1.57
C PRO A 14 -8.50 -3.98 0.11
N PHE A 15 -7.55 -4.03 -0.84
CA PHE A 15 -7.75 -3.86 -2.29
C PHE A 15 -8.07 -2.43 -2.76
N LEU A 16 -8.92 -1.69 -2.04
CA LEU A 16 -9.31 -0.33 -2.43
C LEU A 16 -8.19 0.69 -2.12
N GLU A 17 -7.68 0.67 -0.89
CA GLU A 17 -6.59 1.52 -0.40
C GLU A 17 -6.65 2.96 -0.97
N LEU A 18 -5.48 3.54 -1.27
CA LEU A 18 -5.32 4.87 -1.82
C LEU A 18 -5.76 4.98 -3.30
N ARG A 19 -5.84 3.86 -4.03
CA ARG A 19 -6.20 3.87 -5.46
C ARG A 19 -7.66 4.19 -5.69
N ALA A 20 -8.54 3.74 -4.80
CA ALA A 20 -9.97 4.03 -4.88
C ALA A 20 -10.32 5.30 -4.09
N SER A 21 -9.62 5.58 -2.98
CA SER A 21 -10.00 6.70 -2.11
C SER A 21 -9.71 8.06 -2.72
N ILE A 22 -8.63 8.21 -3.50
CA ILE A 22 -8.33 9.46 -4.21
C ILE A 22 -9.38 9.77 -5.28
N PRO A 23 -9.67 8.87 -6.25
CA PRO A 23 -10.73 9.13 -7.23
C PRO A 23 -12.09 9.36 -6.58
N TYR A 24 -12.47 8.52 -5.60
CA TYR A 24 -13.72 8.69 -4.88
C TYR A 24 -13.82 10.08 -4.24
N GLY A 25 -12.74 10.55 -3.59
CA GLY A 25 -12.70 11.88 -3.02
C GLY A 25 -12.82 12.99 -4.06
N ILE A 26 -12.15 12.85 -5.21
CA ILE A 26 -12.19 13.87 -6.26
C ILE A 26 -13.58 13.98 -6.90
N PHE A 27 -14.31 12.87 -7.06
CA PHE A 27 -15.63 12.87 -7.71
C PHE A 27 -16.78 13.15 -6.73
N ASN A 28 -16.67 12.75 -5.47
CA ASN A 28 -17.81 12.70 -4.55
C ASN A 28 -17.63 13.53 -3.28
N ALA A 29 -16.44 14.09 -3.01
CA ALA A 29 -16.22 14.95 -1.85
C ALA A 29 -16.04 16.41 -2.28
N ASP A 30 -16.69 17.33 -1.56
CA ASP A 30 -16.56 18.77 -1.78
C ASP A 30 -15.30 19.31 -1.07
N LEU A 31 -14.16 18.64 -1.29
CA LEU A 31 -12.87 18.96 -0.68
C LEU A 31 -11.85 19.32 -1.76
N SER A 32 -10.87 20.15 -1.39
CA SER A 32 -9.77 20.44 -2.31
C SER A 32 -9.00 19.15 -2.63
N VAL A 33 -8.57 19.01 -3.89
CA VAL A 33 -7.79 17.86 -4.38
C VAL A 33 -6.54 17.62 -3.51
N VAL A 34 -5.91 18.71 -3.06
CA VAL A 34 -4.74 18.68 -2.17
C VAL A 34 -5.12 18.10 -0.80
N THR A 35 -6.24 18.52 -0.22
CA THR A 35 -6.75 17.98 1.05
C THR A 35 -7.04 16.48 0.96
N ILE A 36 -7.72 16.05 -0.11
CA ILE A 36 -8.04 14.62 -0.35
C ILE A 36 -6.75 13.81 -0.44
N PHE A 37 -5.78 14.28 -1.21
CA PHE A 37 -4.47 13.64 -1.36
C PHE A 37 -3.78 13.46 0.01
N PHE A 38 -3.67 14.52 0.80
CA PHE A 38 -3.01 14.45 2.11
C PHE A 38 -3.72 13.49 3.06
N ILE A 39 -5.05 13.54 3.13
CA ILE A 39 -5.83 12.64 3.99
C ILE A 39 -5.59 11.17 3.59
N CYS A 40 -5.70 10.85 2.30
CA CYS A 40 -5.53 9.48 1.81
C CYS A 40 -4.09 8.97 2.03
N VAL A 41 -3.09 9.80 1.74
CA VAL A 41 -1.67 9.44 1.92
C VAL A 41 -1.36 9.19 3.40
N VAL A 42 -1.76 10.10 4.29
CA VAL A 42 -1.52 9.95 5.74
C VAL A 42 -2.24 8.72 6.28
N ALA A 43 -3.51 8.52 5.91
CA ALA A 43 -4.28 7.34 6.31
C ALA A 43 -3.57 6.05 5.86
N ASN A 44 -3.05 6.00 4.64
CA ASN A 44 -2.37 4.82 4.10
C ASN A 44 -0.98 4.60 4.73
N ILE A 45 -0.25 5.67 5.06
CA ILE A 45 1.01 5.59 5.83
C ILE A 45 0.76 5.03 7.22
N ILE A 46 -0.33 5.43 7.90
CA ILE A 46 -0.72 4.89 9.22
C ILE A 46 -1.14 3.43 9.12
N LEU A 47 -1.79 3.06 8.02
CA LEU A 47 -2.19 1.68 7.75
C LEU A 47 -0.98 0.73 7.61
N ALA A 48 0.13 1.19 7.02
CA ALA A 48 1.33 0.39 6.82
C ALA A 48 1.89 -0.29 8.10
N PRO A 49 2.20 0.44 9.18
CA PRO A 49 2.69 -0.16 10.41
C PRO A 49 1.62 -1.04 11.08
N LEU A 50 0.34 -0.69 10.96
CA LEU A 50 -0.76 -1.48 11.50
C LEU A 50 -0.81 -2.88 10.86
N ILE A 51 -0.74 -2.94 9.52
CA ILE A 51 -0.74 -4.22 8.79
C ILE A 51 0.52 -5.03 9.12
N TYR A 52 1.70 -4.40 9.10
CA TYR A 52 2.94 -5.11 9.38
C TYR A 52 2.94 -5.72 10.79
N PHE A 53 2.47 -4.97 11.79
CA PHE A 53 2.36 -5.47 13.15
C PHE A 53 1.32 -6.59 13.27
N PHE A 54 0.14 -6.41 12.65
CA PHE A 54 -0.91 -7.42 12.63
C PHE A 54 -0.40 -8.72 12.02
N LEU A 55 0.30 -8.63 10.90
CA LEU A 55 0.87 -9.79 10.20
C LEU A 55 1.92 -10.50 11.06
N ASN A 56 2.83 -9.75 11.67
CA ASN A 56 3.85 -10.31 12.55
C ASN A 56 3.23 -11.01 13.78
N ASN A 57 2.09 -10.54 14.29
CA ASN A 57 1.44 -11.18 15.43
C ASN A 57 0.58 -12.40 15.01
N PHE A 58 -0.17 -12.28 13.90
CA PHE A 58 -1.05 -13.35 13.42
C PHE A 58 -0.30 -14.56 12.88
N ILE A 59 0.86 -14.36 12.25
CA ILE A 59 1.66 -15.46 11.69
C ILE A 59 2.01 -16.50 12.77
N HIS A 60 2.26 -16.08 14.02
CA HIS A 60 2.57 -16.98 15.13
C HIS A 60 1.42 -17.92 15.46
N ILE A 61 0.18 -17.53 15.18
CA ILE A 61 -0.99 -18.39 15.34
C ILE A 61 -0.97 -19.48 14.27
N PHE A 62 -0.71 -19.13 13.01
CA PHE A 62 -0.60 -20.10 11.92
C PHE A 62 0.57 -21.06 12.07
N LEU A 63 1.70 -20.58 12.62
CA LEU A 63 2.87 -21.40 12.91
C LEU A 63 2.64 -22.44 14.03
N LYS A 64 1.53 -22.38 14.77
CA LYS A 64 1.16 -23.49 15.68
C LYS A 64 0.81 -24.78 14.94
N ILE A 65 0.46 -24.69 13.65
CA ILE A 65 0.15 -25.84 12.81
C ILE A 65 1.46 -26.45 12.30
N LYS A 66 1.81 -27.66 12.77
CA LYS A 66 3.09 -28.35 12.46
C LYS A 66 3.43 -28.41 10.96
N PHE A 67 2.42 -28.55 10.10
CA PHE A 67 2.62 -28.57 8.65
C PHE A 67 3.08 -27.19 8.11
N ILE A 68 2.43 -26.11 8.56
CA ILE A 68 2.75 -24.74 8.17
C ILE A 68 4.12 -24.35 8.72
N ASP A 69 4.43 -24.67 9.97
CA ASP A 69 5.75 -24.43 10.56
C ASP A 69 6.87 -25.11 9.75
N LYS A 70 6.70 -26.39 9.40
CA LYS A 70 7.70 -27.12 8.60
C LYS A 70 7.91 -26.49 7.22
N LEU A 71 6.85 -26.00 6.57
CA LEU A 71 6.96 -25.27 5.29
C LEU A 71 7.62 -23.90 5.48
N TYR A 72 7.23 -23.16 6.51
CA TYR A 72 7.78 -21.85 6.83
C TYR A 72 9.29 -21.92 7.08
N GLN A 73 9.72 -22.85 7.92
CA GLN A 73 11.14 -23.10 8.22
C GLN A 73 11.93 -23.49 6.97
N LYS A 74 11.36 -24.36 6.12
CA LYS A 74 12.04 -24.82 4.90
C LYS A 74 12.12 -23.77 3.82
N THR A 75 11.06 -22.98 3.64
CA THR A 75 10.95 -22.05 2.50
C THR A 75 11.31 -20.64 2.92
N VAL A 76 10.62 -20.08 3.91
CA VAL A 76 10.76 -18.67 4.30
C VAL A 76 12.13 -18.42 4.92
N ILE A 77 12.53 -19.19 5.95
CA ILE A 77 13.82 -18.94 6.62
C ILE A 77 15.01 -19.19 5.69
N LYS A 78 14.97 -20.23 4.84
CA LYS A 78 16.02 -20.45 3.85
C LYS A 78 16.08 -19.32 2.82
N THR A 79 14.92 -18.82 2.38
CA THR A 79 14.85 -17.71 1.42
C THR A 79 15.42 -16.46 2.05
N GLN A 80 14.96 -16.06 3.24
CA GLN A 80 15.46 -14.90 3.97
C GLN A 80 16.98 -14.93 4.12
N LYS A 81 17.57 -16.08 4.49
CA LYS A 81 19.03 -16.22 4.60
C LYS A 81 19.75 -16.02 3.26
N LYS A 82 19.17 -16.47 2.14
CA LYS A 82 19.74 -16.29 0.80
C LYS A 82 19.59 -14.87 0.27
N VAL A 83 18.43 -14.25 0.50
CA VAL A 83 18.11 -12.94 -0.06
C VAL A 83 18.52 -11.76 0.83
N SER A 84 18.94 -12.00 2.08
CA SER A 84 19.27 -10.95 3.06
C SER A 84 20.19 -9.86 2.52
N LYS A 85 21.28 -10.24 1.84
CA LYS A 85 22.23 -9.28 1.23
C LYS A 85 21.57 -8.39 0.17
N TYR A 86 20.64 -8.94 -0.60
CA TYR A 86 19.91 -8.19 -1.63
C TYR A 86 18.82 -7.32 -1.02
N VAL A 87 18.12 -7.82 0.01
CA VAL A 87 17.10 -7.08 0.75
C VAL A 87 17.73 -5.87 1.46
N GLU A 88 18.90 -6.04 2.07
CA GLU A 88 19.60 -4.96 2.76
C GLU A 88 20.10 -3.88 1.79
N LYS A 89 20.52 -4.26 0.58
CA LYS A 89 21.05 -3.33 -0.42
C LYS A 89 20.01 -2.68 -1.32
N TYR A 90 18.99 -3.44 -1.74
CA TYR A 90 18.01 -3.03 -2.75
C TYR A 90 16.56 -3.17 -2.29
N GLY A 91 16.30 -3.79 -1.14
CA GLY A 91 14.97 -4.13 -0.68
C GLY A 91 14.07 -2.91 -0.52
N VAL A 92 14.57 -1.83 0.09
CA VAL A 92 13.78 -0.61 0.31
C VAL A 92 13.31 -0.01 -1.01
N LEU A 93 14.20 0.12 -1.99
CA LEU A 93 13.87 0.67 -3.31
C LEU A 93 12.91 -0.24 -4.08
N GLY A 94 13.22 -1.54 -4.14
CA GLY A 94 12.35 -2.50 -4.85
C GLY A 94 10.96 -2.58 -4.25
N LEU A 95 10.85 -2.55 -2.91
CA LEU A 95 9.58 -2.57 -2.22
C LEU A 95 8.82 -1.24 -2.36
N ALA A 96 9.53 -0.11 -2.33
CA ALA A 96 8.91 1.20 -2.58
C ALA A 96 8.31 1.28 -3.98
N ILE A 97 9.03 0.80 -4.99
CA ILE A 97 8.53 0.72 -6.37
C ILE A 97 7.33 -0.22 -6.44
N PHE A 98 7.41 -1.39 -5.81
CA PHE A 98 6.30 -2.34 -5.77
C PHE A 98 5.02 -1.74 -5.17
N ILE A 99 5.13 -1.02 -4.04
CA ILE A 99 3.99 -0.34 -3.40
C ILE A 99 3.53 0.86 -4.23
N GLY A 100 4.46 1.56 -4.87
CA GLY A 100 4.24 2.79 -5.61
C GLY A 100 3.57 2.62 -6.96
N ILE A 101 3.67 1.44 -7.57
CA ILE A 101 2.93 1.12 -8.78
C ILE A 101 1.45 0.92 -8.41
N PRO A 102 0.49 1.68 -8.97
CA PRO A 102 -0.93 1.57 -8.64
C PRO A 102 -1.61 0.45 -9.45
N LEU A 103 -1.12 -0.79 -9.33
CA LEU A 103 -1.72 -1.98 -9.95
C LEU A 103 -2.71 -2.67 -9.00
N PRO A 104 -3.69 -3.42 -9.53
CA PRO A 104 -4.53 -4.28 -8.69
C PRO A 104 -3.67 -5.36 -8.02
N GLY A 105 -3.70 -5.41 -6.69
CA GLY A 105 -2.93 -6.37 -5.90
C GLY A 105 -1.52 -5.91 -5.48
N SER A 106 -1.03 -4.76 -5.97
CA SER A 106 0.11 -4.07 -5.35
C SER A 106 -0.38 -3.08 -4.29
N GLY A 107 0.43 -2.86 -3.27
CA GLY A 107 0.10 -1.89 -2.22
C GLY A 107 0.64 -2.24 -0.87
N VAL A 108 0.14 -1.54 0.14
CA VAL A 108 0.69 -1.65 1.49
C VAL A 108 0.35 -3.00 2.11
N TYR A 109 -0.83 -3.56 1.84
CA TYR A 109 -1.18 -4.93 2.27
C TYR A 109 -0.22 -5.98 1.70
N SER A 110 -0.11 -6.06 0.38
CA SER A 110 0.79 -7.00 -0.30
C SER A 110 2.26 -6.71 -0.04
N GLY A 111 2.62 -5.44 0.11
CA GLY A 111 3.97 -5.00 0.44
C GLY A 111 4.39 -5.41 1.85
N ALA A 112 3.48 -5.34 2.84
CA ALA A 112 3.74 -5.82 4.19
C ALA A 112 3.92 -7.34 4.21
N LEU A 113 3.12 -8.09 3.45
CA LEU A 113 3.28 -9.53 3.26
C LEU A 113 4.64 -9.87 2.63
N GLY A 114 4.99 -9.21 1.53
CA GLY A 114 6.29 -9.40 0.86
C GLY A 114 7.47 -9.05 1.75
N ALA A 115 7.38 -7.93 2.48
CA ALA A 115 8.40 -7.49 3.43
C ALA A 115 8.61 -8.53 4.55
N TYR A 116 7.53 -9.08 5.09
CA TYR A 116 7.60 -10.12 6.11
C TYR A 116 8.26 -11.39 5.58
N LEU A 117 7.84 -11.88 4.40
CA LEU A 117 8.40 -13.09 3.78
C LEU A 117 9.89 -12.92 3.43
N LEU A 118 10.30 -11.74 2.98
CA LEU A 118 11.68 -11.42 2.65
C LEU A 118 12.54 -11.04 3.86
N GLY A 119 11.95 -10.95 5.05
CA GLY A 119 12.67 -10.71 6.31
C GLY A 119 13.14 -9.26 6.48
N PHE A 120 12.35 -8.29 6.00
CA PHE A 120 12.63 -6.88 6.19
C PHE A 120 12.57 -6.48 7.67
N LYS A 121 13.40 -5.52 8.06
CA LYS A 121 13.23 -4.83 9.33
C LYS A 121 12.05 -3.86 9.20
N PHE A 122 11.29 -3.67 10.28
CA PHE A 122 10.15 -2.74 10.32
C PHE A 122 10.51 -1.34 9.79
N LYS A 123 11.68 -0.81 10.16
CA LYS A 123 12.13 0.52 9.70
C LYS A 123 12.31 0.61 8.19
N ASP A 124 12.82 -0.45 7.57
CA ASP A 124 13.08 -0.50 6.14
C ASP A 124 11.79 -0.69 5.35
N PHE A 125 10.90 -1.55 5.85
CA PHE A 125 9.53 -1.66 5.35
C PHE A 125 8.80 -0.32 5.43
N PHE A 126 8.81 0.35 6.58
CA PHE A 126 8.08 1.60 6.78
C PHE A 126 8.60 2.71 5.86
N LYS A 127 9.91 2.84 5.70
CA LYS A 127 10.51 3.75 4.71
C LYS A 127 10.03 3.45 3.29
N ALA A 128 10.06 2.18 2.89
CA ALA A 128 9.60 1.77 1.57
C ALA A 128 8.10 2.05 1.37
N ALA A 129 7.28 1.79 2.39
CA ALA A 129 5.85 2.05 2.37
C ALA A 129 5.56 3.55 2.23
N VAL A 130 6.21 4.42 3.01
CA VAL A 130 6.04 5.88 2.88
C VAL A 130 6.38 6.36 1.47
N ILE A 131 7.55 5.97 0.95
CA ILE A 131 7.98 6.38 -0.39
C ILE A 131 7.01 5.84 -1.46
N GLY A 132 6.65 4.56 -1.37
CA GLY A 132 5.72 3.93 -2.31
C GLY A 132 4.34 4.57 -2.28
N VAL A 133 3.76 4.80 -1.10
CA VAL A 133 2.43 5.44 -0.96
C VAL A 133 2.41 6.85 -1.55
N ILE A 134 3.47 7.63 -1.36
CA ILE A 134 3.58 8.96 -1.97
C ILE A 134 3.64 8.85 -3.50
N ILE A 135 4.46 7.95 -4.05
CA ILE A 135 4.57 7.71 -5.49
C ILE A 135 3.21 7.27 -6.07
N ALA A 136 2.57 6.27 -5.46
CA ALA A 136 1.26 5.78 -5.88
C ALA A 136 0.21 6.91 -5.81
N GLY A 137 0.24 7.71 -4.74
CA GLY A 137 -0.61 8.88 -4.57
C GLY A 137 -0.49 9.85 -5.74
N ILE A 138 0.74 10.23 -6.08
CA ILE A 138 1.00 11.19 -7.15
C ILE A 138 0.54 10.64 -8.50
N ILE A 139 0.83 9.36 -8.78
CA ILE A 139 0.41 8.73 -10.04
C ILE A 139 -1.11 8.69 -10.14
N VAL A 140 -1.80 8.22 -9.10
CA VAL A 140 -3.27 8.12 -9.09
C VAL A 140 -3.90 9.52 -9.21
N LEU A 141 -3.34 10.52 -8.53
CA LEU A 141 -3.79 11.91 -8.62
C LEU A 141 -3.68 12.44 -10.05
N LEU A 142 -2.53 12.27 -10.70
CA LEU A 142 -2.30 12.72 -12.08
C LEU A 142 -3.23 11.99 -13.05
N VAL A 143 -3.34 10.67 -12.95
CA VAL A 143 -4.21 9.87 -13.81
C VAL A 143 -5.68 10.30 -13.65
N THR A 144 -6.13 10.53 -12.42
CA THR A 144 -7.52 10.92 -12.16
C THR A 144 -7.83 12.33 -12.65
N THR A 145 -6.93 13.28 -12.40
CA THR A 145 -7.14 14.69 -12.81
C THR A 145 -7.04 14.87 -14.33
N LEU A 146 -6.05 14.24 -14.98
CA LEU A 146 -5.93 14.24 -16.44
C LEU A 146 -7.08 13.46 -17.10
N GLY A 147 -7.48 12.33 -16.51
CA GLY A 147 -8.63 11.55 -16.97
C GLY A 147 -9.94 12.31 -16.90
N ASN A 148 -10.19 13.04 -15.80
CA ASN A 148 -11.38 13.88 -15.67
C ASN A 148 -11.36 15.06 -16.68
N GLY A 149 -10.19 15.68 -16.88
CA GLY A 149 -10.01 16.71 -17.91
C GLY A 149 -10.35 16.19 -19.31
N ALA A 150 -9.81 15.03 -19.70
CA ALA A 150 -10.11 14.39 -20.97
C ALA A 150 -11.60 14.03 -21.11
N TRP A 151 -12.20 13.42 -20.09
CA TRP A 151 -13.62 13.04 -20.07
C TRP A 151 -14.55 14.25 -20.24
N SER A 152 -14.21 15.39 -19.61
CA SER A 152 -14.97 16.63 -19.74
C SER A 152 -14.91 17.22 -21.15
N ILE A 153 -13.80 17.05 -21.88
CA ILE A 153 -13.64 17.51 -23.26
C ILE A 153 -14.49 16.68 -24.22
N PHE A 154 -14.64 15.37 -23.98
CA PHE A 154 -15.45 14.50 -24.83
C PHE A 154 -16.96 14.68 -24.61
N ILE A 155 -17.41 15.01 -23.39
CA ILE A 155 -18.85 15.15 -23.08
C ILE A 155 -19.37 16.56 -23.36
N LYS A 156 -18.52 17.60 -23.34
CA LYS A 156 -18.96 18.99 -23.56
C LYS A 156 -19.33 19.32 -25.03
N ASN A 157 -19.35 18.33 -25.92
CA ASN A 157 -19.74 18.47 -27.33
C ASN A 157 -21.13 17.88 -27.67
N THR A 158 -21.99 17.64 -26.68
CA THR A 158 -23.41 17.32 -26.87
C THR A 158 -24.27 18.19 -25.97
#